data_AF-A0A5K1B5M9-F1
#
_entry.id   AF-A0A5K1B5M9-F1
#
_cell.length_a   1.000
_cell.length_b   1.000
_cell.length_c   1.000
_cell.angle_alpha   90.00
_cell.angle_beta   90.00
_cell.angle_gamma   90.00
#
_symmetry.space_group_name_H-M   'P 1'
#
loop_
_entity.id
_entity.type
_entity.pdbx_description
1 polymer ?
#
loop_
_entity_poly.entity_id
_entity_poly.type
_entity_poly.pdbx_seq_one_letter_code
_entity_poly.pdbx_strand_id
1 'polypeptide(L)'
;MGEEGSACSRGHRPSLAVKTSEGGSICLVCFCNLISCPNSPSVHVSYAISQIAQALGDPLFLHALRQFHAHFLVAPLVDSLSFRSDEEIGRQTIELIADLSAVDGAVARDFIARIADRLSSGELGLGRCHIFT
;
A
#
# COMPACT_ATOMS: atom_id res chain seq x y z
N MET A 1 17.14 -28.04 -10.97
CA MET A 1 16.20 -27.25 -10.14
C MET A 1 16.96 -26.11 -9.50
N GLY A 2 16.43 -24.88 -9.58
CA GLY A 2 16.80 -23.77 -8.70
C GLY A 2 17.33 -22.51 -9.39
N GLU A 3 16.51 -21.81 -10.18
CA GLU A 3 16.79 -20.40 -10.52
C GLU A 3 16.17 -19.53 -9.43
N GLU A 4 17.02 -19.04 -8.52
CA GLU A 4 16.68 -18.07 -7.48
C GLU A 4 16.42 -16.70 -8.11
N GLY A 5 15.20 -16.50 -8.62
CA GLY A 5 14.73 -15.20 -9.10
C GLY A 5 14.58 -14.22 -7.94
N SER A 6 15.64 -13.50 -7.57
CA SER A 6 15.48 -12.35 -6.67
C SER A 6 14.93 -11.18 -7.46
N ALA A 7 13.63 -10.86 -7.32
CA ALA A 7 13.03 -9.76 -8.07
C ALA A 7 13.16 -8.39 -7.39
N CYS A 8 13.87 -8.29 -6.26
CA CYS A 8 14.28 -7.00 -5.72
C CYS A 8 15.76 -7.03 -5.32
N SER A 9 16.39 -5.85 -5.25
CA SER A 9 17.78 -5.66 -4.84
C SER A 9 18.08 -6.08 -3.39
N ARG A 10 17.05 -6.52 -2.63
CA ARG A 10 17.15 -6.93 -1.22
C ARG A 10 16.85 -8.42 -0.98
N GLY A 11 16.73 -9.25 -2.03
CA GLY A 11 16.57 -10.70 -1.85
C GLY A 11 15.15 -11.17 -1.56
N HIS A 12 14.12 -10.37 -1.82
CA HIS A 12 12.73 -10.77 -1.58
C HIS A 12 12.16 -11.61 -2.73
N ARG A 13 11.17 -12.44 -2.40
CA ARG A 13 10.52 -13.39 -3.33
C ARG A 13 10.01 -12.69 -4.61
N PRO A 14 10.19 -13.31 -5.78
CA PRO A 14 9.85 -12.72 -7.07
C PRO A 14 8.36 -12.62 -7.34
N SER A 15 7.57 -13.52 -6.73
CA SER A 15 6.11 -13.61 -6.90
C SER A 15 5.36 -12.34 -6.47
N LEU A 16 6.05 -11.37 -5.88
CA LEU A 16 5.50 -10.14 -5.30
C LEU A 16 6.16 -8.87 -5.83
N ALA A 17 6.96 -8.99 -6.88
CA ALA A 17 7.60 -7.86 -7.51
C ALA A 17 6.75 -7.31 -8.64
N VAL A 18 6.48 -6.02 -8.55
CA VAL A 18 5.88 -5.22 -9.61
C VAL A 18 7.02 -4.63 -10.43
N LYS A 19 7.01 -4.88 -11.74
CA LYS A 19 7.93 -4.21 -12.67
C LYS A 19 7.50 -2.75 -12.79
N THR A 20 8.46 -1.85 -12.66
CA THR A 20 8.24 -0.43 -12.88
C THR A 20 8.43 -0.10 -14.35
N SER A 21 7.69 0.88 -14.85
CA SER A 21 7.74 1.37 -16.22
C SER A 21 9.12 1.92 -16.61
N GLU A 22 9.91 2.33 -15.62
CA GLU A 22 11.30 2.82 -15.75
C GLU A 22 12.33 1.67 -15.86
N GLY A 23 11.89 0.41 -15.95
CA GLY A 23 12.76 -0.76 -16.07
C GLY A 23 13.29 -1.31 -14.73
N GLY A 24 12.76 -0.83 -13.61
CA GLY A 24 13.04 -1.36 -12.26
C GLY A 24 12.01 -2.38 -11.81
N SER A 25 12.13 -2.83 -10.56
CA SER A 25 11.11 -3.64 -9.90
C SER A 25 11.02 -3.29 -8.42
N ILE A 26 9.79 -3.20 -7.90
CA ILE A 26 9.53 -3.00 -6.48
C ILE A 26 8.72 -4.19 -5.96
N CYS A 27 9.21 -4.83 -4.90
CA CYS A 27 8.44 -5.86 -4.22
C CYS A 27 7.50 -5.26 -3.17
N LEU A 28 6.41 -5.97 -2.86
CA LEU A 28 5.43 -5.56 -1.84
C LEU A 28 6.06 -5.22 -0.48
N VAL A 29 7.11 -5.92 -0.05
CA VAL A 29 7.82 -5.61 1.21
C VAL A 29 8.58 -4.27 1.11
N CYS A 30 9.23 -4.00 -0.01
CA CYS A 30 9.90 -2.71 -0.25
C CYS A 30 8.87 -1.58 -0.37
N PHE A 31 7.72 -1.86 -0.98
CA PHE A 31 6.58 -0.94 -0.99
C PHE A 31 6.16 -0.61 0.44
N CYS A 32 5.83 -1.60 1.27
CA CYS A 32 5.45 -1.39 2.68
C CYS A 32 6.48 -0.56 3.45
N ASN A 33 7.77 -0.85 3.29
CA ASN A 33 8.82 -0.05 3.92
C ASN A 33 8.82 1.40 3.41
N LEU A 34 8.60 1.61 2.12
CA LEU A 34 8.57 2.94 1.53
C LEU A 34 7.37 3.75 2.06
N ILE A 35 6.18 3.15 2.11
CA ILE A 35 4.96 3.80 2.58
C ILE A 35 4.95 4.02 4.09
N SER A 36 5.49 3.09 4.90
CA SER A 36 5.59 3.25 6.37
C SER A 36 6.71 4.17 6.82
N CYS A 37 7.60 4.61 5.93
CA CYS A 37 8.66 5.55 6.28
C CYS A 37 8.15 7.00 6.15
N PRO A 38 8.09 7.78 7.25
CA PRO A 38 7.65 9.18 7.21
C PRO A 38 8.60 10.07 6.42
N ASN A 39 9.89 9.74 6.41
CA ASN A 39 10.91 10.49 5.68
C ASN A 39 10.99 10.12 4.19
N SER A 40 10.15 9.18 3.72
CA SER A 40 10.14 8.80 2.31
C SER A 40 9.62 9.96 1.46
N PRO A 41 10.36 10.35 0.40
CA PRO A 41 9.93 11.38 -0.54
C PRO A 41 8.57 11.04 -1.17
N SER A 42 7.65 12.01 -1.16
CA SER A 42 6.26 11.86 -1.65
C SER A 42 6.19 11.36 -3.09
N VAL A 43 7.07 11.84 -3.96
CA VAL A 43 7.16 11.41 -5.37
C VAL A 43 7.37 9.89 -5.50
N HIS A 44 8.22 9.30 -4.67
CA HIS A 44 8.49 7.86 -4.73
C HIS A 44 7.33 7.05 -4.17
N VAL A 45 6.64 7.56 -3.14
CA VAL A 45 5.45 6.93 -2.56
C VAL A 45 4.30 6.94 -3.56
N SER A 46 3.98 8.10 -4.15
CA SER A 46 2.92 8.24 -5.15
C SER A 46 3.22 7.37 -6.40
N TYR A 47 4.46 7.38 -6.87
CA TYR A 47 4.88 6.50 -7.96
C TYR A 47 4.67 5.03 -7.60
N ALA A 48 5.11 4.61 -6.42
CA ALA A 48 4.98 3.22 -6.01
C ALA A 48 3.51 2.79 -5.86
N ILE A 49 2.63 3.64 -5.31
CA ILE A 49 1.19 3.39 -5.25
C ILE A 49 0.61 3.22 -6.65
N SER A 50 0.97 4.11 -7.59
CA SER A 50 0.54 4.04 -8.99
C SER A 50 0.97 2.72 -9.64
N GLN A 51 2.19 2.25 -9.37
CA GLN A 51 2.67 0.97 -9.91
C GLN A 51 1.92 -0.23 -9.31
N ILE A 52 1.63 -0.22 -8.02
CA ILE A 52 0.80 -1.28 -7.42
C ILE A 52 -0.61 -1.26 -8.01
N ALA A 53 -1.23 -0.08 -8.15
CA ALA A 53 -2.57 0.06 -8.73
C ALA A 53 -2.62 -0.50 -10.16
N GLN A 54 -1.61 -0.20 -10.98
CA GLN A 54 -1.49 -0.80 -12.32
C GLN A 54 -1.31 -2.33 -12.26
N ALA A 55 -0.52 -2.83 -11.32
CA ALA A 55 -0.30 -4.26 -11.15
C ALA A 55 -1.56 -5.02 -10.69
N LEU A 56 -2.50 -4.35 -10.00
CA LEU A 56 -3.82 -4.94 -9.70
C LEU A 56 -4.64 -5.23 -10.97
N GLY A 57 -4.30 -4.63 -12.12
CA GLY A 57 -4.89 -5.02 -13.40
C GLY A 57 -4.44 -6.40 -13.91
N ASP A 58 -3.32 -6.94 -13.40
CA ASP A 58 -2.80 -8.25 -13.80
C ASP A 58 -3.42 -9.38 -12.95
N PRO A 59 -4.21 -10.30 -13.55
CA PRO A 59 -4.84 -11.39 -12.81
C PRO A 59 -3.85 -12.33 -12.12
N LEU A 60 -2.63 -12.49 -12.65
CA LEU A 60 -1.61 -13.33 -12.01
C LEU A 60 -1.07 -12.69 -10.74
N PHE A 61 -0.78 -11.38 -10.79
CA PHE A 61 -0.40 -10.61 -9.62
C PHE A 61 -1.51 -10.59 -8.56
N LEU A 62 -2.76 -10.36 -8.97
CA LEU A 62 -3.92 -10.41 -8.06
C LEU A 62 -4.05 -11.76 -7.36
N HIS A 63 -3.91 -12.87 -8.10
CA HIS A 63 -3.98 -14.20 -7.52
C HIS A 63 -2.90 -14.41 -6.45
N ALA A 64 -1.66 -14.04 -6.76
CA ALA A 64 -0.55 -14.13 -5.81
C ALA A 64 -0.75 -13.21 -4.58
N LEU A 65 -1.29 -12.01 -4.80
CA LEU A 65 -1.59 -11.05 -3.73
C LEU A 65 -2.65 -11.60 -2.77
N ARG A 66 -3.76 -12.12 -3.31
CA ARG A 66 -4.85 -12.71 -2.52
C ARG A 66 -4.38 -13.90 -1.69
N GLN A 67 -3.57 -14.76 -2.29
CA GLN A 67 -3.20 -16.02 -1.65
C GLN A 67 -2.25 -15.84 -0.46
N PHE A 68 -1.47 -14.74 -0.43
CA PHE A 68 -0.38 -14.64 0.53
C PHE A 68 -0.20 -13.27 1.23
N HIS A 69 -0.71 -12.15 0.70
CA HIS A 69 -0.21 -10.82 1.13
C HIS A 69 -1.22 -9.67 1.23
N ALA A 70 -2.49 -9.85 0.86
CA ALA A 70 -3.43 -8.73 0.86
C ALA A 70 -3.61 -8.09 2.26
N HIS A 71 -3.62 -8.89 3.34
CA HIS A 71 -3.66 -8.39 4.72
C HIS A 71 -2.37 -7.67 5.16
N PHE A 72 -1.23 -7.97 4.54
CA PHE A 72 0.06 -7.36 4.87
C PHE A 72 0.13 -5.89 4.42
N LEU A 73 -0.64 -5.52 3.39
CA LEU A 73 -0.73 -4.15 2.88
C LEU A 73 -1.61 -3.25 3.75
N VAL A 74 -2.58 -3.82 4.46
CA VAL A 74 -3.59 -3.04 5.21
C VAL A 74 -2.94 -2.19 6.30
N ALA A 75 -1.99 -2.75 7.08
CA ALA A 75 -1.29 -2.01 8.13
C ALA A 75 -0.54 -0.77 7.61
N PRO A 76 0.42 -0.93 6.68
CA PRO A 76 1.26 0.17 6.24
C PRO A 76 0.46 1.24 5.48
N LEU A 77 -0.60 0.85 4.76
CA LEU A 77 -1.50 1.80 4.09
C LEU A 77 -2.24 2.67 5.12
N VAL A 78 -2.88 2.06 6.12
CA VAL A 78 -3.60 2.81 7.17
C VAL A 78 -2.66 3.69 7.98
N ASP A 79 -1.48 3.19 8.32
CA ASP A 79 -0.49 3.94 9.09
C ASP A 79 0.00 5.19 8.34
N SER A 80 0.21 5.07 7.02
CA SER A 80 0.59 6.22 6.20
C SER A 80 -0.47 7.33 6.15
N LEU A 81 -1.76 6.97 6.23
CA LEU A 81 -2.85 7.95 6.30
C LEU A 81 -2.83 8.75 7.61
N SER A 82 -2.26 8.19 8.67
CA SER A 82 -2.16 8.85 9.98
C SER A 82 -1.06 9.92 10.02
N PHE A 83 0.14 9.62 9.50
CA PHE A 83 1.28 10.53 9.64
C PHE A 83 1.56 11.40 8.40
N ARG A 84 1.05 11.04 7.21
CA ARG A 84 1.33 11.76 5.97
C ARG A 84 0.23 12.78 5.70
N SER A 85 0.61 14.07 5.65
CA SER A 85 -0.32 15.18 5.39
C SER A 85 -0.61 15.45 3.90
N ASP A 86 -0.09 14.61 3.01
CA ASP A 86 -0.22 14.79 1.56
C ASP A 86 -1.59 14.24 1.09
N GLU A 87 -2.48 15.14 0.70
CA GLU A 87 -3.85 14.81 0.32
C GLU A 87 -3.92 13.94 -0.95
N GLU A 88 -3.01 14.16 -1.91
CA GLU A 88 -2.94 13.37 -3.14
C GLU A 88 -2.54 11.94 -2.84
N ILE A 89 -1.51 11.74 -2.00
CA ILE A 89 -1.11 10.40 -1.57
C ILE A 89 -2.23 9.74 -0.75
N GLY A 90 -2.93 10.50 0.10
CA GLY A 90 -4.10 10.02 0.83
C GLY A 90 -5.18 9.48 -0.11
N ARG A 91 -5.54 10.26 -1.14
CA ARG A 91 -6.49 9.85 -2.18
C ARG A 91 -6.04 8.59 -2.91
N GLN A 92 -4.81 8.55 -3.42
CA GLN A 92 -4.28 7.38 -4.14
C GLN A 92 -4.26 6.13 -3.26
N THR A 93 -3.96 6.29 -1.96
CA THR A 93 -3.99 5.19 -1.00
C THR A 93 -5.41 4.67 -0.82
N ILE A 94 -6.40 5.56 -0.64
CA ILE A 94 -7.82 5.19 -0.50
C ILE A 94 -8.33 4.47 -1.76
N GLU A 95 -8.01 4.96 -2.95
CA GLU A 95 -8.37 4.31 -4.22
C GLU A 95 -7.75 2.91 -4.32
N LEU A 96 -6.45 2.77 -4.02
CA LEU A 96 -5.79 1.47 -3.99
C LEU A 96 -6.48 0.49 -3.03
N ILE A 97 -6.91 0.98 -1.87
CA ILE A 97 -7.62 0.15 -0.89
C ILE A 97 -9.01 -0.23 -1.38
N ALA A 98 -9.72 0.67 -2.07
CA ALA A 98 -11.01 0.36 -2.67
C ALA A 98 -10.88 -0.75 -3.72
N ASP A 99 -9.84 -0.69 -4.55
CA ASP A 99 -9.54 -1.74 -5.53
C ASP A 99 -9.22 -3.08 -4.85
N LEU A 100 -8.38 -3.06 -3.80
CA LEU A 100 -8.08 -4.26 -3.01
C LEU A 100 -9.33 -4.85 -2.33
N SER A 101 -10.22 -3.98 -1.85
CA SER A 101 -11.46 -4.37 -1.18
C SER A 101 -12.47 -4.98 -2.15
N ALA A 102 -12.49 -4.51 -3.41
CA ALA A 102 -13.31 -5.09 -4.46
C ALA A 102 -12.84 -6.51 -4.84
N VAL A 103 -11.55 -6.78 -4.69
CA VAL A 103 -10.94 -8.09 -4.98
C VAL A 103 -11.15 -9.09 -3.83
N ASP A 104 -11.11 -8.63 -2.58
CA ASP A 104 -11.27 -9.51 -1.40
C ASP A 104 -12.00 -8.81 -0.23
N GLY A 105 -13.21 -9.31 0.09
CA GLY A 105 -14.02 -8.75 1.17
C GLY A 105 -13.44 -8.94 2.58
N ALA A 106 -12.50 -9.88 2.79
CA ALA A 106 -11.81 -10.01 4.07
C ALA A 106 -10.83 -8.86 4.29
N VAL A 107 -10.15 -8.43 3.24
CA VAL A 107 -9.24 -7.27 3.25
C VAL A 107 -10.01 -6.00 3.57
N ALA A 108 -11.20 -5.83 2.97
CA ALA A 108 -12.09 -4.71 3.26
C ALA A 108 -12.45 -4.65 4.76
N ARG A 109 -12.78 -5.79 5.37
CA ARG A 109 -13.13 -5.87 6.79
C ARG A 109 -11.96 -5.48 7.70
N ASP A 110 -10.77 -6.03 7.45
CA ASP A 110 -9.56 -5.68 8.22
C ASP A 110 -9.20 -4.20 8.08
N PHE A 111 -9.35 -3.65 6.88
CA PHE A 111 -9.11 -2.25 6.63
C PHE A 111 -10.07 -1.35 7.42
N ILE A 112 -11.37 -1.63 7.35
CA ILE A 112 -12.40 -0.89 8.09
C ILE A 112 -12.12 -0.98 9.60
N ALA A 113 -11.78 -2.17 10.12
CA ALA A 113 -11.46 -2.35 11.53
C ALA A 113 -10.27 -1.49 11.97
N ARG A 114 -9.19 -1.44 11.18
CA ARG A 114 -8.02 -0.64 11.49
C ARG A 114 -8.23 0.86 11.36
N ILE A 115 -9.00 1.30 10.36
CA ILE A 115 -9.41 2.71 10.28
C ILE A 115 -10.26 3.09 11.49
N ALA A 116 -11.24 2.25 11.85
CA ALA A 116 -12.10 2.52 13.01
C ALA A 116 -11.28 2.60 14.31
N ASP A 117 -10.30 1.73 14.48
CA ASP A 117 -9.36 1.76 15.61
C ASP A 117 -8.53 3.05 15.64
N ARG A 118 -7.96 3.46 14.50
CA ARG A 118 -7.16 4.70 14.41
C ARG A 118 -8.00 5.97 14.54
N LEU A 119 -9.24 5.97 14.05
CA LEU A 119 -10.22 7.06 14.26
C LEU A 119 -10.57 7.16 15.74
N SER A 120 -10.83 6.02 16.40
CA SER A 120 -11.15 5.97 17.82
C SER A 120 -9.96 6.42 18.69
N SER A 121 -8.73 6.13 18.24
CA SER A 121 -7.50 6.54 18.91
C SER A 121 -7.09 7.99 18.61
N GLY A 122 -7.77 8.68 17.70
CA GLY A 122 -7.44 10.05 17.28
C GLY A 122 -6.14 10.17 16.47
N GLU A 123 -5.58 9.05 16.00
CA GLU A 123 -4.34 8.99 15.23
C GLU A 123 -4.56 9.28 13.74
N LEU A 124 -5.79 9.12 13.23
CA LEU A 124 -6.16 9.66 11.94
C LEU A 124 -6.53 11.14 12.14
N GLY A 125 -5.65 12.04 11.70
CA GLY A 125 -5.78 13.51 11.81
C GLY A 125 -6.98 14.14 11.09
N LEU A 126 -8.03 13.38 10.77
CA LEU A 126 -9.31 13.83 10.25
C LEU A 126 -10.09 14.73 11.23
N GLY A 127 -9.65 14.81 12.50
CA GLY A 127 -10.27 15.62 13.56
C GLY A 127 -9.79 17.07 13.66
N ARG A 128 -8.85 17.55 12.81
CA ARG A 128 -8.44 18.96 12.83
C ARG A 128 -9.23 19.78 11.81
N CYS A 129 -10.56 19.79 11.94
CA CYS A 129 -11.30 20.97 11.49
C CYS A 129 -10.79 22.15 12.33
N HIS A 130 -9.91 22.96 11.75
CA HIS A 130 -9.59 24.27 12.28
C HIS A 130 -10.89 25.09 12.29
N ILE A 131 -11.55 25.13 13.44
CA ILE A 131 -12.58 26.13 13.71
C ILE A 131 -11.81 27.45 13.85
N PHE A 132 -11.76 28.21 12.77
CA PHE A 132 -11.24 29.58 12.81
C PHE A 132 -12.27 30.40 13.60
N THR A 133 -11.87 30.91 14.77
CA THR A 133 -12.64 31.91 15.52
C THR A 133 -11.95 33.26 15.45
#